data_AF-E1QQW6-F1
#
_entry.id   AF-E1QQW6-F1
#
_cell.length_a   1.000
_cell.length_b   1.000
_cell.length_c   1.000
_cell.angle_alpha   90.00
_cell.angle_beta   90.00
_cell.angle_gamma   90.00
#
_symmetry.space_group_name_H-M   'P 1'
#
loop_
_entity.id
_entity.type
_entity.pdbx_description
1 polymer ?
#
loop_
_entity_poly.entity_id
_entity_poly.type
_entity_poly.pdbx_seq_one_letter_code
_entity_poly.pdbx_strand_id
1 'polypeptide(L)'
;MYYLVLPSRCGGSLATEHFAFRPVEFGDFAYAFISAFNECGTLPMLHIAGVGRFIISRDLGVRLLVWLGGQGHARFKLPNLSTLTHLIPLARRIKCSLGVCDFYGDLTLLDLARFRHRLPIEYRVLPTGPTL
;
A
#
# COMPACT_ATOMS: atom_id res chain seq x y z
N MET A 1 -6.07 -10.73 -0.25
CA MET A 1 -6.83 -9.71 0.49
C MET A 1 -6.86 -8.45 -0.36
N TYR A 2 -8.06 -7.97 -0.68
CA TYR A 2 -8.28 -6.84 -1.59
C TYR A 2 -8.61 -5.60 -0.79
N TYR A 3 -8.10 -4.46 -1.24
CA TYR A 3 -8.34 -3.17 -0.62
C TYR A 3 -8.66 -2.14 -1.68
N LEU A 4 -9.68 -1.34 -1.43
CA LEU A 4 -9.82 -0.05 -2.09
C LEU A 4 -8.86 0.94 -1.42
N VAL A 5 -8.09 1.65 -2.24
CA VAL A 5 -7.24 2.75 -1.79
C VAL A 5 -7.94 4.05 -2.10
N LEU A 6 -8.19 4.82 -1.05
CA LEU A 6 -8.96 6.04 -1.05
C LEU A 6 -8.11 7.19 -0.51
N PRO A 7 -8.49 8.46 -0.76
CA PRO A 7 -7.97 9.58 0.01
C PRO A 7 -8.18 9.36 1.52
N SER A 8 -7.21 9.71 2.37
CA SER A 8 -7.27 9.47 3.82
C SER A 8 -8.55 9.98 4.48
N ARG A 9 -9.07 11.13 4.04
CA ARG A 9 -10.33 11.75 4.50
C ARG A 9 -11.60 10.91 4.25
N CYS A 10 -11.53 9.93 3.35
CA CYS A 10 -12.66 9.04 3.05
C CYS A 10 -12.83 7.88 4.03
N GLY A 11 -11.94 7.78 5.02
CA GLY A 11 -11.97 6.70 5.98
C GLY A 11 -11.57 5.34 5.39
N GLY A 12 -11.35 4.38 6.29
CA GLY A 12 -10.89 3.04 5.98
C GLY A 12 -10.35 2.38 7.24
N SER A 13 -10.07 1.08 7.14
CA SER A 13 -9.57 0.30 8.28
C SER A 13 -8.12 0.61 8.64
N LEU A 14 -7.35 1.12 7.66
CA LEU A 14 -5.94 1.45 7.79
C LEU A 14 -5.69 2.76 7.07
N ALA A 15 -5.50 3.85 7.83
CA ALA A 15 -5.25 5.17 7.28
C ALA A 15 -3.77 5.58 7.48
N THR A 16 -3.20 6.20 6.46
CA THR A 16 -1.94 6.93 6.48
C THR A 16 -2.23 8.42 6.34
N GLU A 17 -1.18 9.24 6.27
CA GLU A 17 -1.29 10.69 6.04
C GLU A 17 -2.13 11.00 4.77
N HIS A 18 -1.88 10.27 3.68
CA HIS A 18 -2.50 10.55 2.38
C HIS A 18 -3.59 9.57 1.96
N PHE A 19 -3.51 8.32 2.40
CA PHE A 19 -4.36 7.24 1.89
C PHE A 19 -5.10 6.50 3.00
N ALA A 20 -6.27 5.95 2.67
CA ALA A 20 -6.96 4.99 3.50
C ALA A 20 -7.18 3.69 2.71
N PHE A 21 -6.98 2.56 3.37
CA PHE A 21 -7.20 1.23 2.83
C PHE A 21 -8.47 0.63 3.44
N ARG A 22 -9.47 0.44 2.60
CA ARG A 22 -10.76 -0.17 2.96
C ARG A 22 -10.79 -1.60 2.42
N PRO A 23 -10.91 -2.63 3.27
CA PRO A 23 -10.96 -4.01 2.80
C PRO A 23 -12.23 -4.21 1.97
N VAL A 24 -12.13 -5.07 0.97
CA VAL A 24 -13.26 -5.42 0.11
C VAL A 24 -13.27 -6.93 -0.12
N GLU A 25 -14.43 -7.54 0.08
CA GLU A 25 -14.67 -8.92 -0.31
C GLU A 25 -14.86 -8.99 -1.82
N PHE A 26 -14.32 -10.03 -2.45
CA PHE A 26 -14.33 -10.14 -3.91
C PHE A 26 -15.76 -10.12 -4.49
N GLY A 27 -16.71 -10.76 -3.81
CA GLY A 27 -18.12 -10.81 -4.22
C GLY A 27 -18.82 -9.44 -4.20
N ASP A 28 -18.35 -8.51 -3.36
CA ASP A 28 -18.98 -7.20 -3.15
C ASP A 28 -18.21 -6.07 -3.85
N PHE A 29 -17.21 -6.41 -4.67
CA PHE A 29 -16.29 -5.44 -5.24
C PHE A 29 -16.98 -4.31 -5.99
N ALA A 30 -17.94 -4.63 -6.87
CA ALA A 30 -18.65 -3.64 -7.68
C ALA A 30 -19.44 -2.66 -6.81
N TYR A 31 -20.17 -3.16 -5.82
CA TYR A 31 -20.94 -2.33 -4.90
C TYR A 31 -20.01 -1.45 -4.05
N ALA A 32 -18.97 -2.03 -3.45
CA ALA A 32 -18.01 -1.30 -2.64
C ALA A 32 -17.28 -0.20 -3.44
N PHE A 33 -16.94 -0.49 -4.69
CA PHE A 33 -16.30 0.46 -5.61
C PHE A 33 -17.22 1.66 -5.90
N ILE A 34 -18.48 1.41 -6.27
CA ILE A 34 -19.45 2.47 -6.56
C ILE A 34 -19.77 3.29 -5.31
N SER A 35 -19.97 2.63 -4.15
CA SER A 35 -20.20 3.31 -2.87
C SER A 35 -19.04 4.25 -2.54
N ALA A 36 -17.81 3.74 -2.65
CA ALA A 36 -16.63 4.55 -2.37
C ALA A 36 -16.48 5.73 -3.35
N PHE A 37 -16.80 5.55 -4.63
CA PHE A 37 -16.82 6.64 -5.60
C PHE A 37 -17.86 7.71 -5.22
N ASN A 38 -19.07 7.32 -4.84
CA ASN A 38 -20.13 8.23 -4.43
C ASN A 38 -19.78 8.98 -3.14
N GLU A 39 -19.16 8.30 -2.17
CA GLU A 39 -18.72 8.89 -0.91
C GLU A 39 -17.56 9.89 -1.09
N CYS A 40 -16.59 9.56 -1.95
CA CYS A 40 -15.32 10.28 -2.06
C CYS A 40 -15.23 11.26 -3.23
N GLY A 41 -16.10 11.10 -4.24
CA GLY A 41 -16.01 11.82 -5.51
C GLY A 41 -14.80 11.46 -6.37
N THR A 42 -14.08 10.37 -6.06
CA THR A 42 -12.86 9.95 -6.76
C THR A 42 -12.86 8.45 -6.99
N LEU A 43 -12.42 8.01 -8.18
CA LEU A 43 -12.30 6.58 -8.47
C LEU A 43 -11.25 5.95 -7.56
N PRO A 44 -11.58 4.90 -6.80
CA PRO A 44 -10.61 4.22 -5.95
C PRO A 44 -9.58 3.46 -6.79
N MET A 45 -8.36 3.34 -6.26
CA MET A 45 -7.40 2.35 -6.74
C MET A 45 -7.65 1.01 -6.06
N LEU A 46 -7.21 -0.07 -6.68
CA LEU A 46 -7.21 -1.40 -6.09
C LEU A 46 -5.81 -1.74 -5.59
N HIS A 47 -5.71 -2.19 -4.34
CA HIS A 47 -4.50 -2.78 -3.78
C HIS A 47 -4.76 -4.26 -3.46
N ILE A 48 -3.90 -5.13 -3.97
CA ILE A 48 -3.91 -6.56 -3.65
C ILE A 48 -2.69 -6.83 -2.76
N ALA A 49 -2.94 -7.24 -1.52
CA ALA A 49 -1.89 -7.44 -0.53
C ALA A 49 -0.84 -8.45 -1.02
N GLY A 50 0.44 -8.06 -0.98
CA GLY A 50 1.57 -8.85 -1.46
C GLY A 50 1.76 -8.89 -2.98
N VAL A 51 0.90 -8.25 -3.76
CA VAL A 51 0.96 -8.31 -5.24
C VAL A 51 1.29 -6.95 -5.83
N GLY A 52 0.45 -5.95 -5.57
CA GLY A 52 0.59 -4.66 -6.23
C GLY A 52 -0.59 -3.71 -6.08
N ARG A 53 -0.45 -2.54 -6.68
CA ARG A 53 -1.50 -1.52 -6.81
C ARG A 53 -1.89 -1.35 -8.26
N PHE A 54 -3.18 -1.12 -8.48
CA PHE A 54 -3.80 -0.99 -9.77
C PHE A 54 -4.67 0.26 -9.80
N ILE A 55 -4.57 1.02 -10.88
CA ILE A 55 -5.47 2.13 -11.16
C ILE A 55 -6.64 1.57 -11.96
N ILE A 56 -7.84 2.00 -11.60
CA ILE A 56 -9.07 1.74 -12.35
C ILE A 56 -9.45 3.03 -13.06
N SER A 57 -9.45 3.02 -14.39
CA SER A 57 -9.80 4.17 -15.22
C SER A 57 -11.32 4.32 -15.35
N ARG A 58 -11.76 5.46 -15.91
CA ARG A 58 -13.20 5.79 -16.05
C ARG A 58 -13.95 4.83 -16.97
N ASP A 59 -13.26 4.22 -17.92
CA ASP A 59 -13.75 3.15 -18.79
C ASP A 59 -13.73 1.76 -18.12
N LEU A 60 -13.47 1.70 -16.80
CA LEU A 60 -13.30 0.48 -16.01
C LEU A 60 -12.11 -0.38 -16.42
N GLY A 61 -11.19 0.16 -17.23
CA GLY A 61 -9.90 -0.45 -17.51
C GLY A 61 -9.05 -0.56 -16.24
N VAL A 62 -8.33 -1.67 -16.10
CA VAL A 62 -7.41 -1.90 -14.97
C VAL A 62 -5.98 -1.80 -15.47
N ARG A 63 -5.18 -0.94 -14.84
CA ARG A 63 -3.73 -0.82 -15.14
C ARG A 63 -2.90 -1.01 -13.90
N LEU A 64 -1.84 -1.81 -14.01
CA LEU A 64 -0.84 -1.97 -12.96
C LEU A 64 -0.10 -0.64 -12.74
N LEU A 65 -0.14 -0.14 -11.51
CA LEU A 65 0.63 1.04 -11.09
C LEU A 65 1.98 0.64 -10.49
N VAL A 66 1.98 -0.38 -9.63
CA VAL A 66 3.19 -0.90 -9.04
C VAL A 66 3.07 -2.39 -8.74
N TRP A 67 4.08 -3.14 -9.14
CA TRP A 67 4.27 -4.55 -8.81
C TRP A 67 5.21 -4.68 -7.61
N LEU A 68 4.92 -5.59 -6.69
CA LEU A 68 5.75 -5.84 -5.51
C LEU A 68 6.67 -7.05 -5.66
N GLY A 69 6.27 -8.05 -6.45
CA GLY A 69 7.05 -9.28 -6.61
C GLY A 69 8.44 -9.01 -7.18
N GLY A 70 9.47 -9.56 -6.54
CA GLY A 70 10.87 -9.35 -6.93
C GLY A 70 11.44 -7.97 -6.60
N GLN A 71 10.63 -7.06 -6.04
CA GLN A 71 11.12 -5.77 -5.57
C GLN A 71 11.74 -5.91 -4.18
N GLY A 72 12.95 -5.36 -4.05
CA GLY A 72 13.76 -5.50 -2.84
C GLY A 72 13.93 -4.22 -2.02
N HIS A 73 13.38 -3.09 -2.48
CA HIS A 73 13.70 -1.78 -1.93
C HIS A 73 12.48 -0.86 -1.90
N ALA A 74 12.18 -0.32 -0.72
CA ALA A 74 11.14 0.67 -0.55
C ALA A 74 11.58 1.76 0.40
N ARG A 75 11.05 2.97 0.18
CA ARG A 75 11.18 4.09 1.09
C ARG A 75 9.86 4.36 1.78
N PHE A 76 9.84 4.45 3.10
CA PHE A 76 8.67 4.82 3.87
C PHE A 76 8.95 5.87 4.92
N LYS A 77 7.90 6.59 5.29
CA LYS A 77 7.86 7.44 6.47
C LYS A 77 7.24 6.63 7.60
N LEU A 78 7.93 6.55 8.74
CA LEU A 78 7.39 5.86 9.90
C LEU A 78 6.46 6.78 10.68
N PRO A 79 5.26 6.32 11.07
CA PRO A 79 4.37 7.10 11.93
C PRO A 79 4.95 7.23 13.35
N ASN A 80 5.67 6.21 13.82
CA ASN A 80 6.39 6.20 15.09
C ASN A 80 7.51 5.14 15.07
N LEU A 81 8.45 5.23 16.02
CA LEU A 81 9.55 4.29 16.15
C LEU A 81 9.10 2.87 16.52
N SER A 82 7.99 2.72 17.25
CA SER A 82 7.48 1.38 17.62
C SER A 82 7.09 0.54 16.41
N THR A 83 6.72 1.17 15.28
CA THR A 83 6.43 0.45 14.04
C THR A 83 7.66 -0.29 13.50
N LEU A 84 8.87 0.23 13.77
CA LEU A 84 10.13 -0.34 13.29
C LEU A 84 10.36 -1.78 13.82
N THR A 85 9.88 -2.11 15.02
CA THR A 85 10.04 -3.45 15.60
C THR A 85 9.34 -4.54 14.80
N HIS A 86 8.26 -4.18 14.10
CA HIS A 86 7.56 -5.09 13.18
C HIS A 86 8.26 -5.22 11.83
N LEU A 87 9.11 -4.26 11.45
CA LEU A 87 9.79 -4.24 10.15
C LEU A 87 11.15 -4.93 10.20
N ILE A 88 11.86 -4.81 11.33
CA ILE A 88 13.19 -5.41 11.53
C ILE A 88 13.22 -6.90 11.16
N PRO A 89 12.27 -7.76 11.58
CA PRO A 89 12.30 -9.18 11.25
C PRO A 89 12.11 -9.48 9.76
N LEU A 90 11.53 -8.54 9.01
CA LEU A 90 11.25 -8.68 7.57
C LEU A 90 12.36 -8.09 6.70
N ALA A 91 13.19 -7.22 7.28
CA ALA A 91 14.21 -6.50 6.57
C ALA A 91 15.52 -7.29 6.53
N ARG A 92 16.18 -7.25 5.37
CA ARG A 92 17.63 -7.51 5.29
C ARG A 92 18.42 -6.34 5.87
N ARG A 93 17.92 -5.11 5.65
CA ARG A 93 18.53 -3.87 6.17
C ARG A 93 17.51 -2.76 6.23
N ILE A 94 17.59 -1.91 7.25
CA ILE A 94 16.84 -0.65 7.34
C ILE A 94 17.83 0.48 7.57
N LYS A 95 17.69 1.59 6.84
CA LYS A 95 18.46 2.83 7.03
C LYS A 95 17.50 3.99 7.20
N CYS A 96 17.54 4.66 8.35
CA CYS A 96 16.69 5.82 8.60
C CYS A 96 17.52 7.11 8.66
N SER A 97 17.04 8.17 8.03
CA SER A 97 17.61 9.52 8.08
C SER A 97 16.48 10.54 8.06
N LEU A 98 16.51 11.52 8.98
CA LEU A 98 15.55 12.64 9.04
C LEU A 98 14.07 12.20 8.98
N GLY A 99 13.70 11.11 9.67
CA GLY A 99 12.31 10.63 9.75
C GLY A 99 11.84 9.81 8.53
N VAL A 100 12.73 9.55 7.57
CA VAL A 100 12.48 8.70 6.40
C VAL A 100 13.37 7.47 6.47
N CYS A 101 12.83 6.30 6.15
CA CYS A 101 13.55 5.04 6.20
C CYS A 101 13.54 4.32 4.86
N ASP A 102 14.71 3.85 4.46
CA ASP A 102 14.91 2.92 3.35
C ASP A 102 14.92 1.50 3.90
N PHE A 103 14.01 0.68 3.40
CA PHE A 103 13.89 -0.75 3.71
C PHE A 103 14.39 -1.58 2.54
N TYR A 104 15.26 -2.52 2.86
CA TYR A 104 15.77 -3.52 1.94
C TYR A 104 15.28 -4.89 2.41
N GLY A 105 14.51 -5.59 1.58
CA GLY A 105 13.87 -6.86 1.93
C GLY A 105 12.77 -7.21 0.94
N ASP A 106 12.06 -8.30 1.19
CA ASP A 106 10.95 -8.72 0.34
C ASP A 106 9.72 -7.82 0.55
N LEU A 107 9.37 -7.01 -0.46
CA LEU A 107 8.23 -6.11 -0.35
C LEU A 107 6.88 -6.82 -0.37
N THR A 108 6.79 -8.02 -0.95
CA THR A 108 5.58 -8.85 -0.87
C THR A 108 5.30 -9.22 0.57
N LEU A 109 6.33 -9.68 1.29
CA LEU A 109 6.20 -10.05 2.71
C LEU A 109 5.94 -8.84 3.60
N LEU A 110 6.63 -7.73 3.35
CA LEU A 110 6.38 -6.46 4.06
C LEU A 110 4.92 -6.02 3.91
N ASP A 111 4.38 -6.07 2.69
CA ASP A 111 3.02 -5.65 2.40
C ASP A 111 1.99 -6.56 3.08
N LEU A 112 2.19 -7.88 3.04
CA LEU A 112 1.33 -8.82 3.76
C LEU A 112 1.34 -8.56 5.28
N ALA A 113 2.54 -8.38 5.85
CA ALA A 113 2.70 -8.12 7.27
C ALA A 113 2.05 -6.80 7.69
N ARG A 114 2.17 -5.74 6.89
CA ARG A 114 1.60 -4.43 7.22
C ARG A 114 0.09 -4.50 7.39
N PHE A 115 -0.61 -5.22 6.52
CA PHE A 115 -2.06 -5.37 6.62
C PHE A 115 -2.45 -6.31 7.75
N ARG A 116 -1.72 -7.42 7.92
CA ARG A 116 -1.95 -8.36 9.02
C ARG A 116 -1.84 -7.70 10.39
N HIS A 117 -0.85 -6.83 10.57
CA HIS A 117 -0.57 -6.14 11.84
C HIS A 117 -1.13 -4.72 11.91
N ARG A 118 -1.94 -4.30 10.92
CA ARG A 118 -2.53 -2.95 10.83
C ARG A 118 -1.50 -1.83 10.99
N LEU A 119 -0.33 -1.99 10.36
CA LEU A 119 0.77 -1.01 10.40
C LEU A 119 0.45 0.13 9.42
N PRO A 120 0.28 1.39 9.88
CA PRO A 120 -0.09 2.50 9.01
C PRO A 120 1.15 3.07 8.29
N ILE A 121 1.78 2.22 7.48
CA ILE A 121 2.98 2.57 6.71
C ILE A 121 2.63 2.81 5.24
N GLU A 122 3.03 3.98 4.76
CA GLU A 122 3.02 4.33 3.36
C GLU A 122 4.44 4.17 2.81
N TYR A 123 4.59 3.33 1.77
CA TYR A 123 5.89 3.14 1.14
C TYR A 123 5.83 3.35 -0.37
N ARG A 124 6.90 3.95 -0.88
CA ARG A 124 7.22 4.07 -2.29
C ARG A 124 8.19 2.96 -2.64
N VAL A 125 7.78 2.10 -3.56
CA VAL A 125 8.69 1.11 -4.16
C VAL A 125 9.74 1.86 -4.95
N LEU A 126 10.99 1.53 -4.70
CA LEU A 126 12.11 2.09 -5.43
C LEU A 126 12.64 1.01 -6.38
N PRO A 127 12.91 1.36 -7.65
CA PRO A 127 13.50 0.41 -8.59
C PRO A 127 14.79 -0.18 -8.00
N THR A 128 14.93 -1.49 -8.07
CA THR A 128 16.20 -2.16 -7.80
C THR A 128 17.06 -2.14 -9.05
N GLY A 129 17.99 -1.18 -9.17
CA GLY A 129 18.97 -1.10 -10.26
C GLY A 129 18.67 -0.03 -11.32
N PRO A 130 19.64 0.25 -12.22
CA PRO A 130 19.53 1.34 -13.18
C PRO A 130 18.37 1.07 -14.15
N THR A 131 17.52 2.08 -14.34
CA THR A 131 16.64 2.16 -15.51
C THR A 131 17.49 2.05 -16.76
N LEU A 132 17.30 0.97 -17.52
CA LEU A 132 17.77 0.84 -18.90
C LEU A 132 17.12 1.92 -19.78
#